data_AF-A0A858RJ96-F1
#
_entry.id   AF-A0A858RJ96-F1
#
_cell.length_a   1.000
_cell.length_b   1.000
_cell.length_c   1.000
_cell.angle_alpha   90.00
_cell.angle_beta   90.00
_cell.angle_gamma   90.00
#
_symmetry.space_group_name_H-M   'P 1'
#
loop_
_entity.id
_entity.type
_entity.pdbx_description
1 polymer ?
#
loop_
_entity_poly.entity_id
_entity_poly.type
_entity_poly.pdbx_seq_one_letter_code
_entity_poly.pdbx_strand_id
1 'polypeptide(L)'
;MKSSPNSSGIKSAIVRWIVLGGGLCLYVAALLLAGKALRESRVIFLVVPLLAILLPLPLLAVLSRIYNVVMGVTLDEPVGPATSREIGGSPALAGYLSDLIAESPGSDGYLCSIELFFDGNEEIGSIAANLTDHPGLVAFRECLMEIRKRAEVEAVLLGVVDFPPGEWPYVETILVFTSAAPEEVSAWAEIMAPDEVGAGLRHKTFAGMPACRPDIQPVHLWWD
;
A
#
# COMPACT_ATOMS: atom_id res chain seq x y z
N MET A 1 7.59 -23.91 -60.00
CA MET A 1 7.07 -22.54 -60.08
C MET A 1 6.79 -22.05 -58.66
N LYS A 2 7.62 -21.16 -58.12
CA LYS A 2 7.41 -20.49 -56.82
C LYS A 2 6.93 -19.07 -57.12
N SER A 3 5.72 -18.72 -56.69
CA SER A 3 5.13 -17.39 -56.86
C SER A 3 5.75 -16.40 -55.87
N SER A 4 6.32 -15.32 -56.40
CA SER A 4 6.85 -14.20 -55.61
C SER A 4 5.71 -13.41 -54.94
N PRO A 5 5.83 -12.98 -53.68
CA PRO A 5 4.78 -12.23 -53.01
C PRO A 5 4.68 -10.80 -53.56
N ASN A 6 3.43 -10.36 -53.73
CA ASN A 6 3.00 -9.16 -54.43
C ASN A 6 3.48 -7.88 -53.70
N SER A 7 4.28 -7.05 -54.37
CA SER A 7 4.96 -5.86 -53.80
C SER A 7 4.01 -4.71 -53.39
N SER A 8 2.73 -4.79 -53.77
CA SER A 8 1.70 -3.80 -53.44
C SER A 8 1.23 -3.88 -51.97
N GLY A 9 1.19 -5.08 -51.38
CA GLY A 9 0.74 -5.28 -50.00
C GLY A 9 1.71 -4.71 -48.95
N ILE A 10 3.02 -4.81 -49.22
CA ILE A 10 4.08 -4.36 -48.30
C ILE A 10 4.10 -2.83 -48.20
N LYS A 11 3.92 -2.12 -49.33
CA LYS A 11 3.86 -0.66 -49.33
C LYS A 11 2.64 -0.12 -48.59
N SER A 12 1.48 -0.78 -48.70
CA SER A 12 0.26 -0.42 -47.97
C SER A 12 0.40 -0.62 -46.46
N ALA A 13 1.06 -1.70 -46.03
CA ALA A 13 1.31 -1.97 -44.61
C ALA A 13 2.28 -0.96 -43.98
N ILE A 14 3.35 -0.58 -44.69
CA ILE A 14 4.34 0.40 -44.22
C ILE A 14 3.71 1.80 -44.12
N VAL A 15 2.91 2.22 -45.10
CA VAL A 15 2.20 3.51 -45.04
C VAL A 15 1.19 3.54 -43.90
N ARG A 16 0.45 2.45 -43.66
CA ARG A 16 -0.44 2.34 -42.48
C ARG A 16 0.33 2.40 -41.16
N TRP A 17 1.51 1.77 -41.07
CA TRP A 17 2.37 1.82 -39.88
C TRP A 17 2.94 3.21 -39.63
N ILE A 18 3.34 3.95 -40.67
CA ILE A 18 3.87 5.32 -40.53
C ILE A 18 2.76 6.30 -40.14
N VAL A 19 1.55 6.16 -40.71
CA VAL A 19 0.42 7.04 -40.38
C VAL A 19 -0.14 6.75 -38.98
N LEU A 20 -0.28 5.48 -38.59
CA LEU A 20 -0.73 5.10 -37.25
C LEU A 20 0.34 5.33 -36.18
N GLY A 21 1.60 5.01 -36.47
CA GLY A 21 2.74 5.23 -35.56
C GLY A 21 3.08 6.71 -35.40
N GLY A 22 3.05 7.49 -36.48
CA GLY A 22 3.25 8.95 -36.44
C GLY A 22 2.13 9.68 -35.70
N GLY A 23 0.88 9.24 -35.89
CA GLY A 23 -0.27 9.74 -35.13
C GLY A 23 -0.16 9.44 -33.63
N LEU A 24 0.31 8.24 -33.27
CA LEU A 24 0.53 7.85 -31.87
C LEU A 24 1.67 8.66 -31.24
N CYS A 25 2.78 8.89 -31.96
CA CYS A 25 3.87 9.72 -31.45
C CYS A 25 3.45 11.18 -31.23
N LEU A 26 2.66 11.76 -32.16
CA LEU A 26 2.13 13.11 -32.00
C LEU A 26 1.11 13.20 -30.86
N TYR A 27 0.29 12.16 -30.67
CA TYR A 27 -0.66 12.07 -29.57
C TYR A 27 0.04 11.95 -28.20
N VAL A 28 1.07 11.10 -28.09
CA VAL A 28 1.87 10.97 -26.87
C VAL A 28 2.65 12.26 -26.59
N ALA A 29 3.23 12.90 -27.60
CA ALA A 29 3.89 14.19 -27.44
C ALA A 29 2.90 15.29 -26.98
N ALA A 30 1.68 15.31 -27.53
CA ALA A 30 0.63 16.22 -27.10
C ALA A 30 0.19 15.95 -25.65
N LEU A 31 0.08 14.69 -25.24
CA LEU A 31 -0.22 14.31 -23.86
C LEU A 31 0.90 14.68 -22.89
N LEU A 32 2.18 14.53 -23.29
CA LEU A 32 3.32 14.93 -22.46
C LEU A 32 3.44 16.46 -22.34
N LEU A 33 3.20 17.19 -23.43
CA LEU A 33 3.16 18.66 -23.42
C LEU A 33 1.96 19.19 -22.62
N ALA A 34 0.79 18.55 -22.74
CA ALA A 34 -0.38 18.84 -21.93
C ALA A 34 -0.13 18.50 -20.45
N GLY A 35 0.53 17.38 -20.15
CA GLY A 35 0.90 16.99 -18.79
C GLY A 35 1.83 18.00 -18.10
N LYS A 36 2.75 18.61 -18.85
CA LYS A 36 3.61 19.69 -18.34
C LYS A 36 2.82 20.97 -18.04
N ALA A 37 1.84 21.33 -18.87
CA ALA A 37 0.96 22.47 -18.64
C ALA A 37 -0.10 22.21 -17.55
N LEU A 38 -0.53 20.96 -17.38
CA LEU A 38 -1.55 20.53 -16.41
C LEU A 38 -1.00 20.34 -14.99
N ARG A 39 0.32 20.19 -14.81
CA ARG A 39 0.97 20.08 -13.50
C ARG A 39 0.79 21.34 -12.63
N GLU A 40 0.48 22.48 -13.25
CA GLU A 40 0.28 23.77 -12.58
C GLU A 40 -1.20 24.09 -12.31
N SER A 41 -2.16 23.27 -12.77
CA SER A 41 -3.59 23.56 -12.65
C SER A 41 -4.35 22.40 -11.99
N ARG A 42 -5.16 22.71 -10.97
CA ARG A 42 -6.00 21.78 -10.18
C ARG A 42 -7.15 21.10 -10.97
N VAL A 43 -6.95 20.79 -12.25
CA VAL A 43 -7.96 20.22 -13.18
C VAL A 43 -7.76 18.71 -13.39
N ILE A 44 -6.70 18.12 -12.79
CA ILE A 44 -6.29 16.72 -12.96
C ILE A 44 -7.42 15.70 -12.63
N PHE A 45 -8.33 16.02 -11.70
CA PHE A 45 -9.32 15.06 -11.21
C PHE A 45 -10.53 14.79 -12.14
N LEU A 46 -10.71 15.55 -13.23
CA LEU A 46 -11.89 15.41 -14.10
C LEU A 46 -11.61 14.79 -15.48
N VAL A 47 -10.36 14.85 -15.97
CA VAL A 47 -10.07 14.47 -17.38
C VAL A 47 -9.61 13.01 -17.51
N VAL A 48 -8.89 12.47 -16.53
CA VAL A 48 -8.35 11.09 -16.56
C VAL A 48 -9.44 10.01 -16.53
N PRO A 49 -10.52 10.12 -15.73
CA PRO A 49 -11.59 9.11 -15.71
C PRO A 49 -12.36 9.06 -17.04
N LEU A 50 -12.52 10.22 -17.71
CA LEU A 50 -13.32 10.32 -18.94
C LEU A 50 -12.62 9.67 -20.15
N LEU A 51 -11.29 9.74 -20.22
CA LEU A 51 -10.50 9.13 -21.29
C LEU A 51 -10.37 7.61 -21.15
N ALA A 52 -10.45 7.07 -19.94
CA ALA A 52 -10.37 5.63 -19.69
C ALA A 52 -11.60 4.87 -20.23
N ILE A 53 -12.74 5.54 -20.41
CA ILE A 53 -14.00 4.95 -20.88
C ILE A 53 -14.01 4.74 -22.41
N LEU A 54 -13.17 5.47 -23.15
CA LEU A 54 -13.19 5.50 -24.63
C LEU A 54 -12.10 4.64 -25.28
N LEU A 55 -11.24 3.99 -24.50
CA LEU A 55 -10.09 3.24 -25.03
C LEU A 55 -10.28 1.73 -24.85
N PRO A 56 -10.06 0.91 -25.90
CA PRO A 56 -10.13 -0.53 -25.77
C PRO A 56 -9.07 -1.02 -24.76
N LEU A 57 -9.44 -1.96 -23.90
CA LEU A 57 -8.62 -2.54 -22.82
C LEU A 57 -7.12 -2.79 -23.16
N PRO A 58 -6.74 -3.31 -24.33
CA PRO A 58 -5.31 -3.48 -24.67
C PRO A 58 -4.54 -2.16 -24.74
N LEU A 59 -5.19 -1.05 -25.10
CA LEU A 59 -4.54 0.27 -25.15
C LEU A 59 -4.36 0.87 -23.75
N LEU A 60 -5.28 0.59 -22.83
CA LEU A 60 -5.15 0.98 -21.42
C LEU A 60 -3.93 0.33 -20.75
N ALA A 61 -3.66 -0.95 -21.05
CA ALA A 61 -2.47 -1.64 -20.55
C ALA A 61 -1.17 -1.02 -21.08
N VAL A 62 -1.15 -0.58 -22.35
CA VAL A 62 0.01 0.10 -22.94
C VAL A 62 0.20 1.50 -22.34
N LEU A 63 -0.88 2.25 -22.16
CA LEU A 63 -0.82 3.58 -21.53
C LEU A 63 -0.42 3.50 -20.06
N SER A 64 -0.86 2.48 -19.32
CA SER A 64 -0.40 2.21 -17.95
C SER A 64 1.10 1.94 -17.91
N ARG A 65 1.65 1.15 -18.84
CA ARG A 65 3.10 0.93 -18.94
C ARG A 65 3.87 2.21 -19.25
N ILE A 66 3.37 3.03 -20.18
CA ILE A 66 4.01 4.31 -20.52
C ILE A 66 3.95 5.28 -19.32
N TYR A 67 2.80 5.35 -18.64
CA TYR A 67 2.63 6.16 -17.44
C TYR A 67 3.61 5.72 -16.35
N ASN A 68 3.76 4.42 -16.09
CA ASN A 68 4.70 3.89 -15.10
C ASN A 68 6.16 4.21 -15.43
N VAL A 69 6.55 4.11 -16.71
CA VAL A 69 7.90 4.50 -17.17
C VAL A 69 8.15 6.01 -17.03
N VAL A 70 7.16 6.84 -17.37
CA VAL A 70 7.28 8.31 -17.26
C VAL A 70 7.26 8.78 -15.79
N MET A 71 6.54 8.08 -14.93
CA MET A 71 6.40 8.40 -13.51
C MET A 71 7.45 7.72 -12.61
N GLY A 72 8.39 6.95 -13.18
CA GLY A 72 9.47 6.31 -12.43
C GLY A 72 9.04 5.11 -11.58
N VAL A 73 7.89 4.50 -11.88
CA VAL A 73 7.41 3.29 -11.20
C VAL A 73 7.88 2.08 -12.01
N THR A 74 8.99 1.48 -11.62
CA THR A 74 9.45 0.20 -12.17
C THR A 74 8.62 -0.94 -11.57
N LEU A 75 7.97 -1.73 -12.42
CA LEU A 75 7.53 -3.07 -12.03
C LEU A 75 8.74 -3.98 -12.26
N ASP A 76 9.39 -4.40 -11.18
CA ASP A 76 10.55 -5.30 -11.25
C ASP A 76 10.20 -6.63 -11.92
N GLU A 77 11.16 -7.12 -12.72
CA GLU A 77 11.14 -8.45 -13.33
C GLU A 77 11.24 -9.57 -12.29
N PRO A 78 10.79 -10.80 -12.61
CA PRO A 78 10.80 -11.90 -11.65
C PRO A 78 12.23 -12.30 -11.29
N VAL A 79 12.59 -12.09 -10.02
CA VAL A 79 13.86 -12.51 -9.43
C VAL A 79 13.92 -14.04 -9.43
N GLY A 80 14.96 -14.58 -10.10
CA GLY A 80 15.32 -16.00 -10.05
C GLY A 80 15.67 -16.45 -8.62
N PRO A 81 15.72 -17.75 -8.34
CA PRO A 81 15.60 -18.28 -6.99
C PRO A 81 16.78 -17.83 -6.12
N ALA A 82 16.50 -16.91 -5.20
CA ALA A 82 17.38 -16.63 -4.08
C ALA A 82 17.44 -17.89 -3.22
N THR A 83 18.67 -18.35 -3.00
CA THR A 83 19.01 -19.52 -2.22
C THR A 83 18.52 -19.39 -0.78
N SER A 84 17.88 -20.45 -0.32
CA SER A 84 17.19 -20.63 0.95
C SER A 84 18.10 -20.46 2.19
N ARG A 85 17.84 -19.44 3.02
CA ARG A 85 17.58 -19.58 4.46
C ARG A 85 17.23 -18.21 5.11
N GLU A 86 16.05 -18.20 5.73
CA GLU A 86 15.56 -17.33 6.82
C GLU A 86 15.52 -15.81 6.56
N ILE A 87 14.41 -15.37 5.95
CA ILE A 87 13.83 -14.05 6.20
C ILE A 87 12.44 -14.33 6.77
N GLY A 88 12.32 -14.42 8.10
CA GLY A 88 11.04 -14.15 8.76
C GLY A 88 10.71 -12.67 8.56
N GLY A 89 9.44 -12.38 8.29
CA GLY A 89 8.96 -11.05 7.88
C GLY A 89 8.70 -10.92 6.37
N SER A 90 7.59 -10.27 6.00
CA SER A 90 7.31 -9.88 4.60
C SER A 90 8.41 -8.93 4.10
N PRO A 91 9.02 -9.18 2.92
CA PRO A 91 10.01 -8.26 2.34
C PRO A 91 9.49 -6.83 2.19
N ALA A 92 8.18 -6.67 1.96
CA ALA A 92 7.53 -5.36 1.88
C ALA A 92 7.51 -4.65 3.24
N LEU A 93 7.20 -5.37 4.31
CA LEU A 93 7.21 -4.84 5.67
C LEU A 93 8.63 -4.46 6.09
N ALA A 94 9.61 -5.34 5.84
CA ALA A 94 11.01 -5.07 6.15
C ALA A 94 11.54 -3.82 5.42
N GLY A 95 11.24 -3.68 4.13
CA GLY A 95 11.60 -2.49 3.36
C GLY A 95 10.95 -1.22 3.92
N TYR A 96 9.64 -1.27 4.17
CA TYR A 96 8.88 -0.15 4.73
C TYR A 96 9.47 0.34 6.07
N LEU A 97 9.78 -0.59 6.97
CA LEU A 97 10.32 -0.26 8.28
C LEU A 97 11.74 0.28 8.20
N SER A 98 12.57 -0.26 7.32
CA SER A 98 13.93 0.25 7.07
C SER A 98 13.89 1.71 6.64
N ASP A 99 12.98 2.07 5.73
CA ASP A 99 12.81 3.45 5.27
C ASP A 99 12.35 4.36 6.42
N LEU A 100 11.36 3.92 7.20
CA LEU A 100 10.81 4.71 8.30
C LEU A 100 11.81 4.92 9.45
N ILE A 101 12.64 3.91 9.74
CA ILE A 101 13.76 3.99 10.69
C ILE A 101 14.79 5.03 10.22
N ALA A 102 15.13 5.02 8.93
CA ALA A 102 16.09 5.97 8.37
C ALA A 102 15.59 7.42 8.41
N GLU A 103 14.29 7.63 8.18
CA GLU A 103 13.65 8.95 8.21
C GLU A 103 13.43 9.50 9.62
N SER A 104 13.16 8.62 10.59
CA SER A 104 12.78 8.99 11.96
C SER A 104 13.64 8.28 13.02
N PRO A 105 14.97 8.52 13.03
CA PRO A 105 15.84 7.87 13.99
C PRO A 105 15.48 8.30 15.42
N GLY A 106 15.23 7.33 16.30
CA GLY A 106 15.01 7.56 17.73
C GLY A 106 13.55 7.50 18.20
N SER A 107 12.59 7.08 17.36
CA SER A 107 11.26 6.69 17.84
C SER A 107 11.32 5.36 18.61
N ASP A 108 10.43 5.19 19.59
CA ASP A 108 10.31 3.95 20.37
C ASP A 108 9.67 2.81 19.55
N GLY A 109 8.97 3.16 18.47
CA GLY A 109 8.37 2.22 17.54
C GLY A 109 7.97 2.86 16.22
N TYR A 110 7.37 2.06 15.35
CA TYR A 110 7.03 2.41 13.98
C TYR A 110 5.62 1.93 13.65
N LEU A 111 4.79 2.81 13.10
CA LEU A 111 3.43 2.44 12.70
C LEU A 111 3.43 1.78 11.34
N CYS A 112 2.68 0.70 11.19
CA CYS A 112 2.38 0.09 9.89
C CYS A 112 0.87 -0.19 9.75
N SER A 113 0.42 -0.46 8.53
CA SER A 113 -0.97 -0.80 8.26
C SER A 113 -1.29 -2.26 8.62
N ILE A 114 -2.58 -2.56 8.76
CA ILE A 114 -3.09 -3.93 8.94
C ILE A 114 -2.55 -4.83 7.82
N GLU A 115 -2.67 -4.41 6.56
CA GLU A 115 -2.22 -5.21 5.42
C GLU A 115 -0.71 -5.48 5.46
N LEU A 116 0.11 -4.45 5.73
CA LEU A 116 1.56 -4.62 5.79
C LEU A 116 1.99 -5.61 6.89
N PHE A 117 1.30 -5.60 8.03
CA PHE A 117 1.64 -6.49 9.14
C PHE A 117 1.11 -7.92 8.96
N PHE A 118 -0.12 -8.10 8.49
CA PHE A 118 -0.76 -9.42 8.45
C PHE A 118 -0.53 -10.19 7.16
N ASP A 119 -0.26 -9.52 6.04
CA ASP A 119 -0.12 -10.20 4.75
C ASP A 119 1.21 -10.99 4.70
N GLY A 120 1.10 -12.32 4.74
CA GLY A 120 2.22 -13.24 4.81
C GLY A 120 2.69 -13.58 6.23
N ASN A 121 2.02 -13.06 7.26
CA ASN A 121 2.32 -13.37 8.65
C ASN A 121 1.69 -14.69 9.09
N GLU A 122 2.50 -15.60 9.60
CA GLU A 122 2.06 -16.86 10.20
C GLU A 122 2.49 -16.99 11.68
N GLU A 123 3.20 -16.00 12.22
CA GLU A 123 3.77 -16.02 13.56
C GLU A 123 2.78 -15.46 14.57
N ILE A 124 2.00 -16.33 15.21
CA ILE A 124 0.98 -15.94 16.20
C ILE A 124 1.60 -15.08 17.32
N GLY A 125 2.81 -15.41 17.78
CA GLY A 125 3.52 -14.66 18.82
C GLY A 125 4.05 -13.30 18.40
N SER A 126 3.85 -12.87 17.15
CA SER A 126 4.24 -11.53 16.69
C SER A 126 3.31 -10.42 17.20
N ILE A 127 2.17 -10.77 17.80
CA ILE A 127 1.21 -9.83 18.39
C ILE A 127 0.59 -10.43 19.64
N ALA A 128 0.38 -9.62 20.68
CA ALA A 128 -0.29 -10.04 21.93
C ALA A 128 0.27 -11.36 22.50
N ALA A 129 1.60 -11.52 22.54
CA ALA A 129 2.25 -12.81 22.79
C ALA A 129 1.92 -13.43 24.16
N ASN A 130 1.56 -12.61 25.15
CA ASN A 130 1.22 -13.07 26.49
C ASN A 130 -0.28 -13.42 26.66
N LEU A 131 -1.10 -13.24 25.62
CA LEU A 131 -2.51 -13.60 25.66
C LEU A 131 -2.66 -15.13 25.68
N THR A 132 -3.17 -15.68 26.79
CA THR A 132 -3.28 -17.14 27.00
C THR A 132 -4.24 -17.79 25.99
N ASP A 133 -5.40 -17.20 25.77
CA ASP A 133 -6.42 -17.67 24.82
C ASP A 133 -6.34 -16.84 23.52
N HIS A 134 -5.18 -16.88 22.85
CA HIS A 134 -4.94 -16.07 21.66
C HIS A 134 -5.89 -16.45 20.50
N PRO A 135 -6.77 -15.55 20.01
CA PRO A 135 -7.79 -15.85 19.00
C PRO A 135 -7.22 -16.11 17.59
N GLY A 136 -5.93 -15.82 17.39
CA GLY A 136 -5.19 -16.07 16.16
C GLY A 136 -5.16 -14.88 15.20
N LEU A 137 -4.19 -14.87 14.28
CA LEU A 137 -3.94 -13.74 13.39
C LEU A 137 -5.13 -13.40 12.49
N VAL A 138 -5.90 -14.41 12.05
CA VAL A 138 -7.10 -14.20 11.22
C VAL A 138 -8.16 -13.41 11.99
N ALA A 139 -8.45 -13.80 13.23
CA ALA A 139 -9.46 -13.12 14.05
C ALA A 139 -9.04 -11.69 14.40
N PHE A 140 -7.75 -11.46 14.72
CA PHE A 140 -7.20 -10.12 14.88
C PHE A 140 -7.40 -9.28 13.62
N ARG A 141 -6.96 -9.78 12.47
CA ARG A 141 -7.09 -9.07 11.20
C ARG A 141 -8.54 -8.72 10.89
N GLU A 142 -9.46 -9.66 11.02
CA GLU A 142 -10.89 -9.42 10.78
C GLU A 142 -11.47 -8.37 11.73
N CYS A 143 -11.20 -8.47 13.03
CA CYS A 143 -11.65 -7.50 14.03
C CYS A 143 -11.15 -6.08 13.71
N LEU A 144 -9.85 -5.93 13.43
CA LEU A 144 -9.26 -4.63 13.10
C LEU A 144 -9.82 -4.04 11.81
N MET A 145 -10.10 -4.89 10.82
CA MET A 145 -10.74 -4.48 9.57
C MET A 145 -12.18 -3.99 9.79
N GLU A 146 -12.94 -4.64 10.69
CA GLU A 146 -14.28 -4.17 11.07
C GLU A 146 -14.23 -2.85 11.85
N ILE A 147 -13.28 -2.70 12.78
CA ILE A 147 -13.05 -1.43 13.49
C ILE A 147 -12.77 -0.31 12.46
N ARG A 148 -11.88 -0.56 11.50
CA ARG A 148 -11.50 0.42 10.47
C ARG A 148 -12.65 0.85 9.56
N LYS A 149 -13.71 0.04 9.40
CA LYS A 149 -14.87 0.38 8.56
C LYS A 149 -15.83 1.38 9.22
N ARG A 150 -15.67 1.67 10.51
CA ARG A 150 -16.53 2.58 11.26
C ARG A 150 -16.35 4.03 10.79
N ALA A 151 -17.44 4.79 10.77
CA ALA A 151 -17.43 6.16 10.25
C ALA A 151 -16.63 7.13 11.15
N GLU A 152 -16.61 6.81 12.43
CA GLU A 152 -15.88 7.51 13.49
C GLU A 152 -14.39 7.12 13.55
N VAL A 153 -13.92 6.18 12.73
CA VAL A 153 -12.51 5.73 12.68
C VAL A 153 -11.85 6.25 11.40
N GLU A 154 -10.73 6.95 11.55
CA GLU A 154 -9.93 7.46 10.42
C GLU A 154 -8.83 6.49 10.02
N ALA A 155 -8.20 5.82 11.00
CA ALA A 155 -7.14 4.85 10.76
C ALA A 155 -7.04 3.82 11.88
N VAL A 156 -6.51 2.64 11.55
CA VAL A 156 -6.09 1.61 12.50
C VAL A 156 -4.68 1.21 12.11
N LEU A 157 -3.72 1.43 13.01
CA LEU A 157 -2.29 1.23 12.76
C LEU A 157 -1.67 0.37 13.86
N LEU A 158 -0.71 -0.46 13.47
CA LEU A 158 -0.02 -1.36 14.38
C LEU A 158 1.33 -0.76 14.76
N GLY A 159 1.57 -0.60 16.06
CA GLY A 159 2.80 -0.10 16.64
C GLY A 159 3.83 -1.21 16.78
N VAL A 160 4.72 -1.28 15.82
CA VAL A 160 5.80 -2.26 15.79
C VAL A 160 6.97 -1.73 16.61
N VAL A 161 7.43 -2.53 17.57
CA VAL A 161 8.38 -2.09 18.61
C VAL A 161 9.67 -2.91 18.64
N ASP A 162 9.68 -4.09 18.04
CA ASP A 162 10.88 -4.92 17.88
C ASP A 162 10.90 -5.59 16.50
N PHE A 163 12.10 -5.78 15.97
CA PHE A 163 12.38 -6.27 14.61
C PHE A 163 13.55 -7.25 14.64
N PRO A 164 13.38 -8.44 15.24
CA PRO A 164 14.46 -9.40 15.31
C PRO A 164 14.88 -9.84 13.90
N PRO A 165 16.19 -9.94 13.61
CA PRO A 165 16.65 -10.38 12.30
C PRO A 165 16.15 -11.79 11.97
N GLY A 166 15.39 -11.91 10.87
CA GLY A 166 14.89 -13.20 10.40
C GLY A 166 13.61 -13.68 11.08
N GLU A 167 12.92 -12.83 11.84
CA GLU A 167 11.64 -13.10 12.50
C GLU A 167 10.58 -12.07 12.07
N TRP A 168 9.30 -12.38 12.26
CA TRP A 168 8.26 -11.39 12.03
C TRP A 168 8.34 -10.28 13.08
N PRO A 169 8.18 -9.00 12.71
CA PRO A 169 8.22 -7.91 13.67
C PRO A 169 7.17 -8.02 14.78
N TYR A 170 7.49 -7.50 15.97
CA TYR A 170 6.63 -7.59 17.15
C TYR A 170 5.76 -6.36 17.37
N VAL A 171 4.48 -6.59 17.65
CA VAL A 171 3.47 -5.57 17.97
C VAL A 171 2.88 -5.83 19.36
N GLU A 172 3.04 -4.85 20.25
CA GLU A 172 2.38 -4.83 21.57
C GLU A 172 1.28 -3.77 21.67
N THR A 173 1.21 -2.84 20.70
CA THR A 173 0.26 -1.73 20.71
C THR A 173 -0.43 -1.60 19.36
N ILE A 174 -1.75 -1.48 19.37
CA ILE A 174 -2.52 -1.03 18.21
C ILE A 174 -3.08 0.34 18.52
N LEU A 175 -3.03 1.25 17.54
CA LEU A 175 -3.62 2.57 17.63
C LEU A 175 -4.85 2.65 16.72
N VAL A 176 -6.00 2.94 17.33
CA VAL A 176 -7.25 3.26 16.63
C VAL A 176 -7.41 4.78 16.66
N PHE A 177 -7.28 5.44 15.51
CA PHE A 177 -7.47 6.87 15.37
C PHE A 177 -8.95 7.14 15.16
N THR A 178 -9.64 7.62 16.20
CA THR A 178 -11.09 7.74 16.22
C THR A 178 -11.57 8.95 17.03
N SER A 179 -12.83 9.35 16.82
CA SER A 179 -13.54 10.31 17.67
C SER A 179 -14.34 9.61 18.79
N ALA A 180 -14.38 8.27 18.80
CA ALA A 180 -15.08 7.49 19.82
C ALA A 180 -14.31 7.45 21.14
N ALA A 181 -15.03 7.19 22.23
CA ALA A 181 -14.43 7.06 23.54
C ALA A 181 -13.68 5.71 23.69
N PRO A 182 -12.63 5.62 24.54
CA PRO A 182 -11.90 4.36 24.76
C PRO A 182 -12.80 3.18 25.16
N GLU A 183 -13.89 3.44 25.89
CA GLU A 183 -14.86 2.41 26.30
C GLU A 183 -15.60 1.81 25.10
N GLU A 184 -15.89 2.61 24.07
CA GLU A 184 -16.50 2.12 22.83
C GLU A 184 -15.50 1.27 22.04
N VAL A 185 -14.26 1.74 21.93
CA VAL A 185 -13.18 0.99 21.24
C VAL A 185 -12.90 -0.34 21.94
N SER A 186 -12.89 -0.35 23.28
CA SER A 186 -12.76 -1.56 24.09
C SER A 186 -13.84 -2.59 23.76
N ALA A 187 -15.10 -2.16 23.64
CA ALA A 187 -16.19 -3.03 23.26
C ALA A 187 -16.05 -3.60 21.83
N TRP A 188 -15.42 -2.88 20.91
CA TRP A 188 -15.19 -3.40 19.54
C TRP A 188 -14.03 -4.39 19.48
N ALA A 189 -13.06 -4.23 20.38
CA ALA A 189 -11.83 -5.01 20.46
C ALA A 189 -11.93 -6.22 21.41
N GLU A 190 -13.12 -6.52 21.94
CA GLU A 190 -13.34 -7.54 22.99
C GLU A 190 -12.69 -8.89 22.67
N ILE A 191 -12.78 -9.35 21.41
CA ILE A 191 -12.20 -10.63 20.99
C ILE A 191 -10.68 -10.68 21.09
N MET A 192 -10.01 -9.53 20.98
CA MET A 192 -8.55 -9.43 21.08
C MET A 192 -8.06 -9.30 22.52
N ALA A 193 -8.98 -9.11 23.48
CA ALA A 193 -8.72 -9.05 24.93
C ALA A 193 -7.46 -8.23 25.31
N PRO A 194 -7.38 -6.94 24.95
CA PRO A 194 -6.29 -6.07 25.38
C PRO A 194 -6.29 -5.91 26.91
N ASP A 195 -5.09 -5.88 27.52
CA ASP A 195 -4.90 -5.64 28.94
C ASP A 195 -5.26 -4.19 29.31
N GLU A 196 -5.00 -3.26 28.39
CA GLU A 196 -5.24 -1.83 28.57
C GLU A 196 -5.84 -1.21 27.30
N VAL A 197 -6.90 -0.40 27.49
CA VAL A 197 -7.50 0.44 26.46
C VAL A 197 -7.59 1.87 26.99
N GLY A 198 -6.99 2.84 26.29
CA GLY A 198 -6.94 4.21 26.77
C GLY A 198 -6.75 5.26 25.68
N ALA A 199 -7.10 6.51 26.00
CA ALA A 199 -6.90 7.64 25.10
C ALA A 199 -5.43 8.02 25.00
N GLY A 200 -5.01 8.51 23.83
CA GLY A 200 -3.64 8.90 23.58
C GLY A 200 -2.71 7.71 23.31
N LEU A 201 -1.42 8.03 23.26
CA LEU A 201 -0.36 7.02 23.28
C LEU A 201 -0.16 6.57 24.72
N ARG A 202 0.09 5.27 24.93
CA ARG A 202 0.32 4.70 26.26
C ARG A 202 1.62 5.25 26.89
N HIS A 203 2.75 4.86 26.32
CA HIS A 203 4.08 5.30 26.76
C HIS A 203 5.08 5.54 25.62
N LYS A 204 4.87 4.87 24.48
CA LYS A 204 5.79 4.90 23.33
C LYS A 204 5.43 6.00 22.35
N THR A 205 6.46 6.61 21.78
CA THR A 205 6.37 7.43 20.58
C THR A 205 6.49 6.55 19.35
N PHE A 206 5.71 6.83 18.32
CA PHE A 206 5.79 6.11 17.06
C PHE A 206 6.10 7.03 15.90
N ALA A 207 6.98 6.60 15.01
CA ALA A 207 7.12 7.20 13.69
C ALA A 207 5.95 6.77 12.78
N GLY A 208 5.65 7.58 11.76
CA GLY A 208 4.55 7.30 10.83
C GLY A 208 3.17 7.73 11.34
N MET A 209 3.10 8.64 12.32
CA MET A 209 1.82 9.19 12.79
C MET A 209 1.07 9.88 11.63
N PRO A 210 -0.20 9.50 11.37
CA PRO A 210 -0.99 10.15 10.34
C PRO A 210 -1.41 11.56 10.75
N ALA A 211 -1.62 12.43 9.76
CA ALA A 211 -2.32 13.69 9.98
C ALA A 211 -3.82 13.41 10.03
N CYS A 212 -4.41 13.45 11.22
CA CYS A 212 -5.85 13.22 11.42
C CYS A 212 -6.65 14.52 11.51
N ARG A 213 -7.97 14.41 11.40
CA ARG A 213 -8.87 15.52 11.70
C ARG A 213 -8.75 15.95 13.18
N PRO A 214 -9.10 17.20 13.55
CA PRO A 214 -8.92 17.69 14.92
C PRO A 214 -9.75 16.94 15.99
N ASP A 215 -10.89 16.38 15.60
CA ASP A 215 -11.78 15.57 16.45
C ASP A 215 -11.30 14.12 16.63
N ILE A 216 -10.28 13.71 15.89
CA ILE A 216 -9.74 12.35 15.89
C ILE A 216 -8.52 12.30 16.82
N GLN A 217 -8.52 11.33 17.72
CA GLN A 217 -7.43 11.07 18.66
C GLN A 217 -7.07 9.59 18.60
N PRO A 218 -5.80 9.22 18.87
CA PRO A 218 -5.45 7.82 19.03
C PRO A 218 -6.08 7.26 20.31
N VAL A 219 -6.64 6.07 20.21
CA VAL A 219 -6.96 5.17 21.33
C VAL A 219 -6.04 3.96 21.20
N HIS A 220 -5.31 3.63 22.24
CA HIS A 220 -4.41 2.48 22.24
C HIS A 220 -5.14 1.21 22.73
N LEU A 221 -4.77 0.08 22.14
CA LEU A 221 -5.02 -1.27 22.63
C LEU A 221 -3.65 -1.87 22.93
N TRP A 222 -3.41 -2.32 24.15
CA TRP A 222 -2.09 -2.79 24.59
C TRP A 222 -2.17 -4.15 25.29
N TRP A 223 -1.10 -4.93 25.13
CA TRP A 223 -0.85 -6.20 25.81
C TRP A 223 0.52 -6.16 26.48
N ASP A 224 0.62 -6.73 27.68
CA ASP A 224 1.91 -6.94 28.38
C ASP A 224 2.77 -7.98 27.67
#